data_AF-A0A7W6RZQ7-F1
#
_entry.id   AF-A0A7W6RZQ7-F1
#
_cell.length_a   1.000
_cell.length_b   1.000
_cell.length_c   1.000
_cell.angle_alpha   90.00
_cell.angle_beta   90.00
_cell.angle_gamma   90.00
#
_symmetry.space_group_name_H-M   'P 1'
#
loop_
_entity.id
_entity.type
_entity.pdbx_description
1 polymer ?
#
loop_
_entity_poly.entity_id
_entity_poly.type
_entity_poly.pdbx_seq_one_letter_code
_entity_poly.pdbx_strand_id
1 'polypeptide(L)' 'MSAAHRTSPDTRGWPRLMRRQTVAAYLDVSPAMVDTLDLPSHKIRSMRYWLRDEVDSWIDRQTGRTSEPHPAQWLEQWG' A
#
# COMPACT_ATOMS: atom_id res chain seq x y z
N MET A 1 -11.75 22.38 11.09
CA MET A 1 -11.42 20.93 11.20
C MET A 1 -11.04 20.47 9.80
N SER A 2 -9.76 20.38 9.48
CA SER A 2 -9.29 20.06 8.13
C SER A 2 -8.74 18.65 8.11
N ALA A 3 -9.47 17.74 7.45
CA ALA A 3 -8.98 16.40 7.16
C ALA A 3 -7.71 16.53 6.30
N ALA A 4 -6.61 15.98 6.78
CA ALA A 4 -5.34 16.02 6.08
C ALA A 4 -5.46 15.25 4.76
N HIS A 5 -5.60 15.97 3.65
CA HIS A 5 -5.23 15.48 2.31
C HIS A 5 -3.73 15.19 2.33
N ARG A 6 -3.35 14.02 2.86
CA ARG A 6 -2.00 13.51 2.64
C ARG A 6 -2.00 12.99 1.22
N THR A 7 -1.56 13.86 0.31
CA THR A 7 -1.27 13.60 -1.09
C THR A 7 -0.71 12.20 -1.22
N SER A 8 -1.45 11.28 -1.86
CA SER A 8 -0.84 10.04 -2.35
C SER A 8 0.44 10.44 -3.10
N PRO A 9 1.59 9.76 -2.87
CA PRO A 9 2.83 10.13 -3.53
C PRO A 9 2.54 10.27 -5.02
N ASP A 10 2.92 11.41 -5.63
CA ASP A 10 2.54 11.74 -7.00
C ASP A 10 2.84 10.56 -7.93
N THR A 11 1.78 9.81 -8.29
CA THR A 11 1.92 8.52 -8.98
C THR A 11 2.17 8.72 -10.48
N ARG A 12 2.35 9.97 -10.96
CA ARG A 12 2.48 10.28 -12.38
C ARG A 12 3.84 9.85 -12.96
N GLY A 13 4.87 9.73 -12.12
CA GLY A 13 6.21 9.31 -12.54
C GLY A 13 6.50 7.80 -12.44
N TRP A 14 5.66 7.03 -11.74
CA TRP A 14 5.95 5.62 -11.43
C TRP A 14 5.30 4.66 -12.41
N PRO A 15 6.03 3.66 -12.94
CA PRO A 15 5.48 2.69 -13.87
C PRO A 15 4.43 1.81 -13.18
N ARG A 16 3.40 1.41 -13.94
CA ARG A 16 2.35 0.51 -13.42
C ARG A 16 2.87 -0.88 -13.05
N LEU A 17 3.82 -1.38 -13.85
CA LEU A 17 4.49 -2.67 -13.62
C LEU A 17 5.91 -2.40 -13.11
N MET A 18 6.17 -2.76 -11.87
CA MET A 18 7.42 -2.45 -11.17
C MET A 18 8.30 -3.68 -11.00
N ARG A 19 9.61 -3.50 -11.17
CA ARG A 19 10.63 -4.49 -10.79
C ARG A 19 11.03 -4.29 -9.34
N ARG A 20 11.71 -5.27 -8.74
CA ARG A 20 12.13 -5.24 -7.33
C ARG A 20 12.78 -3.92 -6.90
N GLN A 21 13.72 -3.40 -7.69
CA GLN A 21 14.39 -2.12 -7.38
C GLN A 21 13.42 -0.94 -7.39
N THR A 22 12.48 -0.92 -8.33
CA THR A 22 11.46 0.13 -8.43
C THR A 22 10.48 0.07 -7.25
N VAL A 23 10.06 -1.13 -6.85
CA VAL A 23 9.20 -1.32 -5.66
C VAL A 23 9.91 -0.86 -4.39
N ALA A 24 11.20 -1.21 -4.24
CA ALA A 24 12.02 -0.75 -3.13
C ALA A 24 12.09 0.78 -3.06
N ALA A 25 12.37 1.43 -4.19
CA ALA A 25 12.38 2.89 -4.27
C ALA A 25 10.99 3.50 -3.99
N TYR A 26 9.92 2.84 -4.45
CA TYR A 26 8.54 3.29 -4.24
C TYR A 26 8.13 3.24 -2.76
N LEU A 27 8.55 2.19 -2.05
CA LEU A 27 8.28 1.98 -0.63
C LEU A 27 9.31 2.62 0.31
N ASP A 28 10.35 3.25 -0.25
CA ASP A 28 11.52 3.78 0.48
C ASP A 28 12.20 2.73 1.38
N VAL A 29 12.43 1.53 0.84
CA VAL A 29 13.09 0.41 1.53
C VAL A 29 14.22 -0.18 0.71
N SER A 30 15.04 -1.04 1.35
CA SER A 30 16.07 -1.78 0.63
C SER A 30 15.47 -2.84 -0.31
N PRO A 31 16.10 -3.16 -1.46
CA PRO A 31 15.61 -4.21 -2.36
C PRO A 31 15.49 -5.60 -1.71
N ALA A 32 16.29 -5.89 -0.68
CA ALA A 32 16.19 -7.15 0.05
C ALA A 32 14.94 -7.20 0.95
N MET A 33 14.52 -6.05 1.50
CA MET A 33 13.30 -5.96 2.29
C MET A 33 12.06 -6.27 1.45
N VAL A 34 12.05 -5.92 0.16
CA VAL A 34 10.91 -6.23 -0.74
C VAL A 34 10.61 -7.73 -0.78
N ASP A 35 11.63 -8.58 -0.70
CA ASP A 35 11.48 -10.03 -0.75
C ASP A 35 10.93 -10.61 0.57
N THR A 36 10.95 -9.84 1.67
CA THR A 36 10.40 -10.25 2.97
C THR A 36 8.98 -9.73 3.21
N LEU A 37 8.52 -8.78 2.39
CA LEU A 37 7.16 -8.24 2.46
C LEU A 37 6.19 -9.19 1.76
N ASP A 38 5.00 -9.38 2.34
CA ASP A 38 3.89 -10.14 1.73
C ASP A 38 3.16 -9.29 0.67
N LEU A 39 3.92 -8.81 -0.31
CA LEU A 39 3.42 -8.00 -1.42
C LEU A 39 2.89 -8.91 -2.55
N PRO A 40 1.71 -8.63 -3.11
CA PRO A 40 1.22 -9.33 -4.29
C PRO A 40 2.22 -9.21 -5.44
N SER A 41 2.67 -10.35 -5.97
CA SER A 41 3.67 -10.37 -7.05
C SER A 41 3.26 -11.30 -8.18
N HIS A 42 3.65 -10.93 -9.39
CA HIS A 42 3.33 -11.62 -10.62
C HIS A 42 4.59 -12.13 -11.29
N LYS A 43 4.56 -13.36 -11.78
CA LYS A 43 5.67 -13.94 -12.52
C LYS A 43 5.41 -13.81 -14.01
N ILE A 44 6.21 -13.00 -14.70
CA ILE A 44 6.19 -12.87 -16.15
C ILE A 44 7.48 -13.49 -16.69
N ARG A 45 7.35 -14.61 -17.40
CA ARG A 45 8.47 -15.50 -17.75
C ARG A 45 9.21 -15.95 -16.49
N SER A 46 10.49 -15.62 -16.36
CA SER A 46 11.33 -15.98 -15.21
C SER A 46 11.51 -14.83 -14.21
N MET A 47 10.89 -13.68 -14.42
CA MET A 47 11.07 -12.48 -13.60
C MET A 47 9.82 -12.18 -12.77
N ARG A 48 10.05 -11.73 -11.52
CA ARG A 48 9.01 -11.29 -10.59
C ARG A 48 8.77 -9.79 -10.76
N TYR A 49 7.50 -9.41 -10.80
CA TYR A 49 7.02 -8.04 -10.93
C TYR A 49 5.92 -7.76 -9.92
N TRP A 50 5.66 -6.48 -9.66
CA TRP A 50 4.60 -6.00 -8.79
C TRP A 50 3.78 -4.94 -9.52
N LEU A 51 2.45 -4.99 -9.37
CA LEU A 51 1.59 -3.94 -9.90
C LEU A 51 1.50 -2.81 -8.88
N ARG A 52 1.64 -1.58 -9.34
CA ARG A 52 1.58 -0.40 -8.48
C ARG A 52 0.27 -0.33 -7.69
N ASP A 53 -0.87 -0.56 -8.35
CA ASP A 53 -2.18 -0.50 -7.70
C ASP A 53 -2.33 -1.54 -6.58
N GLU A 54 -1.68 -2.71 -6.70
CA GLU A 54 -1.66 -3.74 -5.65
C GLU A 54 -0.73 -3.37 -4.50
N VAL A 55 0.41 -2.74 -4.80
CA VAL A 55 1.32 -2.19 -3.79
C VAL A 55 0.61 -1.08 -3.02
N ASP A 56 -0.09 -0.17 -3.69
CA ASP A 56 -0.90 0.88 -3.07
C ASP A 56 -2.00 0.29 -2.16
N SER A 57 -2.73 -0.71 -2.67
CA SER A 57 -3.75 -1.43 -1.89
C SER A 57 -3.16 -2.16 -0.68
N TRP A 58 -1.91 -2.61 -0.76
CA TRP A 58 -1.21 -3.19 0.39
C TRP A 58 -0.82 -2.12 1.41
N ILE A 59 -0.32 -0.95 0.98
CA ILE A 59 -0.01 0.19 1.87
C ILE A 59 -1.26 0.64 2.62
N ASP A 60 -2.40 0.76 1.94
CA ASP A 60 -3.66 1.20 2.55
C ASP A 60 -4.15 0.21 3.61
N ARG A 61 -3.95 -1.10 3.41
CA ARG A 61 -4.23 -2.14 4.42
C ARG A 61 -3.30 -2.05 5.63
N GLN A 62 -1.99 -1.86 5.41
CA GLN A 62 -1.01 -1.76 6.50
C GLN A 62 -1.19 -0.51 7.37
N THR A 63 -1.64 0.59 6.76
CA THR A 63 -1.85 1.87 7.46
C THR A 63 -3.24 1.98 8.11
N GLY A 64 -4.08 0.94 8.02
CA GLY A 64 -5.43 0.94 8.59
C GLY A 64 -6.37 1.93 7.90
N ARG A 65 -6.09 2.33 6.66
CA ARG A 65 -6.96 3.22 5.87
C ARG A 65 -8.19 2.55 5.30
N THR A 66 -8.28 1.22 5.39
CA THR A 66 -9.57 0.57 5.47
C THR A 66 -10.24 1.04 6.76
N SER A 67 -11.06 2.09 6.65
CA SER A 67 -12.08 2.40 7.66
C SER A 67 -12.94 1.16 7.86
N GLU A 68 -12.56 0.29 8.79
CA GLU A 68 -13.54 -0.50 9.49
C GLU A 68 -14.39 0.50 10.28
N PRO A 69 -15.69 0.68 9.97
CA PRO A 69 -16.56 1.39 10.87
C PRO A 69 -16.61 0.56 12.15
N HIS A 70 -15.84 0.97 13.16
CA HIS A 70 -15.81 0.35 14.48
C HIS A 70 -17.26 0.33 15.03
N PRO A 71 -17.95 -0.83 15.09
CA PRO A 71 -19.36 -0.86 15.49
C PRO A 71 -19.56 -0.56 16.99
N ALA A 72 -18.47 -0.41 17.76
CA ALA A 72 -18.53 -0.27 19.21
C ALA A 72 -18.85 1.14 19.74
N GLN A 73 -18.97 2.17 18.88
CA GLN A 73 -19.20 3.55 19.36
C GLN A 73 -20.69 3.93 19.52
N TRP A 74 -21.64 3.04 19.20
CA TRP A 74 -23.08 3.34 19.31
C TRP A 74 -23.72 2.91 20.63
N LEU A 75 -23.03 2.13 21.47
CA LEU A 75 -23.62 1.56 22.68
C LEU A 75 -23.41 2.41 23.95
N GLU A 76 -22.56 3.43 23.93
CA GLU A 76 -22.29 4.26 25.11
C GLU A 76 -23.12 5.56 25.16
N GLN A 77 -24.01 5.79 24.18
CA GLN A 77 -24.89 6.98 24.19
C GLN A 77 -26.21 6.75 24.95
N TRP A 78 -26.45 5.54 25.49
CA TRP A 78 -27.70 5.18 26.19
C TRP A 78 -27.47 4.33 27.45
N GLY A 79 -26.54 4.75 28.32
CA GLY A 79 -26.33 4.19 29.66
C GLY A 79 -26.35 5.27 30.73
#